data_AF-A0A7T9DKL6-F1
#
_entry.id   AF-A0A7T9DKL6-F1
#
_cell.length_a   1.000
_cell.length_b   1.000
_cell.length_c   1.000
_cell.angle_alpha   90.00
_cell.angle_beta   90.00
_cell.angle_gamma   90.00
#
_symmetry.space_group_name_H-M   'P 1'
#
loop_
_entity.id
_entity.type
_entity.pdbx_description
1 polymer ?
#
loop_
_entity_poly.entity_id
_entity_poly.type
_entity_poly.pdbx_seq_one_letter_code
_entity_poly.pdbx_strand_id
1 'polypeptide(L)'
;MTLTPAKIQFIANYPAWQCIKKFAVTEQTDPKTVGEFFVSYSISIENRLEKYLSQSVDMQKVKELIAAAPTGKTAGDIPSFLQYVSSSTLEQRAHTIGKNPHMGKIVHAYIVRTLFKQNGLMGDYSGVEIPGLKRLMKKKKGI
;
A
#
# COMPACT_ATOMS: atom_id res chain seq x y z
N MET A 1 -2.82 -29.17 -28.96
CA MET A 1 -2.52 -27.79 -28.56
C MET A 1 -2.26 -27.78 -27.06
N THR A 2 -1.01 -27.64 -26.63
CA THR A 2 -0.67 -27.46 -25.21
C THR A 2 -1.08 -26.05 -24.82
N LEU A 3 -2.26 -25.91 -24.22
CA LEU A 3 -2.68 -24.66 -23.61
C LEU A 3 -1.68 -24.33 -22.51
N THR A 4 -0.92 -23.26 -22.71
CA THR A 4 0.00 -22.77 -21.68
C THR A 4 -0.85 -22.49 -20.43
N PRO A 5 -0.53 -23.06 -19.25
CA PRO A 5 -1.34 -22.85 -18.06
C PRO A 5 -1.48 -21.36 -17.77
N ALA A 6 -2.69 -20.94 -17.40
CA ALA A 6 -2.96 -19.55 -17.05
C ALA A 6 -2.00 -19.10 -15.95
N LYS A 7 -1.47 -17.88 -16.04
CA LYS A 7 -0.43 -17.41 -15.12
C LYS A 7 -0.63 -15.94 -14.79
N ILE A 8 -0.39 -15.59 -13.54
CA ILE A 8 -0.39 -14.21 -13.04
C ILE A 8 1.06 -13.87 -12.71
N GLN A 9 1.57 -12.79 -13.29
CA GLN A 9 2.97 -12.41 -13.12
C GLN A 9 3.10 -10.91 -12.89
N PHE A 10 3.93 -10.56 -11.92
CA PHE A 10 4.42 -9.21 -11.70
C PHE A 10 5.95 -9.23 -11.73
N ILE A 11 6.53 -8.38 -12.58
CA ILE A 11 7.98 -8.28 -12.76
C ILE A 11 8.34 -6.81 -12.67
N ALA A 12 9.19 -6.47 -11.71
CA ALA A 12 9.86 -5.17 -11.62
C ALA A 12 11.36 -5.40 -11.75
N ASN A 13 11.98 -4.67 -12.68
CA ASN A 13 13.43 -4.57 -12.80
C ASN A 13 13.78 -3.09 -12.93
N TYR A 14 13.91 -2.43 -11.78
CA TYR A 14 14.27 -1.03 -11.66
C TYR A 14 15.48 -0.93 -10.70
N PRO A 15 16.42 0.03 -10.84
CA PRO A 15 17.68 0.05 -10.10
C PRO A 15 17.55 -0.12 -8.57
N ALA A 16 16.47 0.36 -7.97
CA ALA A 16 16.19 0.23 -6.53
C ALA A 16 15.12 -0.82 -6.18
N TRP A 17 14.59 -1.54 -7.17
CA TRP A 17 13.53 -2.54 -7.03
C TRP A 17 13.63 -3.65 -8.08
N GLN A 18 14.11 -4.81 -7.63
CA GLN A 18 13.98 -6.07 -8.36
C GLN A 18 12.95 -6.94 -7.65
N CYS A 19 11.91 -7.35 -8.36
CA CYS A 19 10.85 -8.19 -7.81
C CYS A 19 10.27 -9.07 -8.91
N ILE A 20 10.15 -10.36 -8.62
CA ILE A 20 9.44 -11.31 -9.47
C ILE A 20 8.44 -12.03 -8.58
N LYS A 21 7.15 -11.80 -8.84
CA LYS A 21 6.05 -12.58 -8.27
C LYS A 21 5.34 -13.29 -9.40
N LYS A 22 5.37 -14.63 -9.38
CA LYS A 22 4.76 -15.47 -10.40
C LYS A 22 3.85 -16.49 -9.71
N PHE A 23 2.69 -16.71 -10.30
CA PHE A 23 1.70 -17.66 -9.84
C PHE A 23 1.08 -18.36 -11.04
N ALA A 24 1.12 -19.69 -11.04
CA ALA A 24 0.46 -20.50 -12.06
C ALA A 24 -0.94 -20.85 -11.54
N VAL A 25 -1.94 -20.68 -12.41
CA VAL A 25 -3.33 -21.02 -12.18
C VAL A 25 -3.62 -22.32 -12.91
N THR A 26 -3.99 -23.33 -12.15
CA THR A 26 -4.47 -24.63 -12.65
C THR A 26 -5.97 -24.78 -12.37
N GLU A 27 -6.60 -25.81 -12.91
CA GLU A 27 -8.01 -26.12 -12.63
C GLU A 27 -8.30 -26.36 -11.13
N GLN A 28 -7.28 -26.79 -10.37
CA GLN A 28 -7.35 -27.02 -8.93
C GLN A 28 -7.02 -25.77 -8.10
N THR A 29 -6.70 -24.65 -8.75
CA THR A 29 -6.37 -23.41 -8.05
C THR A 29 -7.64 -22.76 -7.53
N ASP A 30 -7.76 -22.69 -6.21
CA ASP A 30 -8.90 -22.06 -5.57
C ASP A 30 -8.85 -20.52 -5.69
N PRO A 31 -10.01 -19.85 -5.81
CA PRO A 31 -10.06 -18.38 -5.88
C PRO A 31 -9.43 -17.66 -4.69
N LYS A 32 -9.43 -18.28 -3.49
CA LYS A 32 -8.81 -17.69 -2.30
C LYS A 32 -7.28 -17.61 -2.46
N THR A 33 -6.62 -18.63 -3.00
CA THR A 33 -5.18 -18.60 -3.30
C THR A 33 -4.82 -17.49 -4.30
N VAL A 34 -5.68 -17.25 -5.31
CA VAL A 34 -5.53 -16.11 -6.22
C VAL A 34 -5.65 -14.78 -5.46
N GLY A 35 -6.63 -14.65 -4.57
CA GLY A 35 -6.80 -13.48 -3.72
C GLY A 35 -5.60 -13.22 -2.80
N GLU A 36 -5.07 -14.26 -2.14
CA GLU A 36 -3.87 -14.18 -1.31
C GLU A 36 -2.65 -13.70 -2.11
N PHE A 37 -2.52 -14.12 -3.37
CA PHE A 37 -1.48 -13.64 -4.28
C PHE A 37 -1.63 -12.13 -4.58
N PHE A 38 -2.85 -11.65 -4.86
CA PHE A 38 -3.08 -10.23 -5.09
C PHE A 38 -2.83 -9.37 -3.84
N VAL A 39 -3.25 -9.83 -2.67
CA VAL A 39 -2.95 -9.14 -1.42
C VAL A 39 -1.44 -9.06 -1.17
N SER A 40 -0.72 -10.16 -1.38
CA SER A 40 0.75 -10.18 -1.34
C SER A 40 1.35 -9.11 -2.24
N TYR A 41 0.81 -8.98 -3.45
CA TYR A 41 1.26 -8.00 -4.43
C TYR A 41 1.03 -6.57 -3.94
N SER A 42 -0.18 -6.23 -3.47
CA SER A 42 -0.51 -4.89 -2.94
C SER A 42 0.43 -4.46 -1.82
N ILE A 43 0.66 -5.31 -0.81
CA ILE A 43 1.57 -5.03 0.31
C ILE A 43 3.00 -4.74 -0.20
N SER A 44 3.45 -5.46 -1.23
CA SER A 44 4.79 -5.27 -1.80
C SER A 44 4.94 -3.93 -2.53
N ILE A 45 3.88 -3.42 -3.15
CA ILE A 45 3.91 -2.11 -3.83
C ILE A 45 3.86 -0.99 -2.79
N GLU A 46 2.97 -1.12 -1.82
CA GLU A 46 2.76 -0.12 -0.77
C GLU A 46 4.05 0.21 -0.01
N ASN A 47 4.83 -0.80 0.38
CA ASN A 47 6.12 -0.61 1.05
C ASN A 47 7.16 0.10 0.15
N ARG A 48 7.00 0.04 -1.16
CA ARG A 48 7.90 0.72 -2.12
C ARG A 48 7.47 2.15 -2.39
N LEU A 49 6.17 2.43 -2.35
CA LEU A 49 5.64 3.78 -2.59
C LEU A 49 6.28 4.80 -1.64
N GLU A 50 6.39 4.50 -0.35
CA GLU A 50 7.05 5.39 0.62
C GLU A 50 8.52 5.68 0.26
N LYS A 51 9.26 4.66 -0.16
CA LYS A 51 10.66 4.81 -0.58
C LYS A 51 10.80 5.69 -1.82
N TYR A 52 9.86 5.63 -2.76
CA TYR A 52 9.88 6.49 -3.95
C TYR A 52 9.40 7.91 -3.65
N LEU A 53 8.39 8.06 -2.79
CA LEU A 53 7.94 9.36 -2.31
C LEU A 53 9.08 10.13 -1.65
N SER A 54 9.91 9.46 -0.83
CA SER A 54 11.04 10.11 -0.17
C SER A 54 12.14 10.64 -1.09
N GLN A 55 12.16 10.20 -2.35
CA GLN A 55 13.10 10.70 -3.35
C GLN A 55 12.62 11.98 -4.04
N SER A 56 11.31 12.27 -4.00
CA SER A 56 10.69 13.37 -4.75
C SER A 56 9.98 14.40 -3.87
N VAL A 57 9.68 14.03 -2.63
CA VAL A 57 8.83 14.76 -1.70
C VAL A 57 9.56 14.99 -0.38
N ASP A 58 9.32 16.15 0.22
CA ASP A 58 9.77 16.46 1.57
C ASP A 58 8.98 15.65 2.60
N MET A 59 9.55 14.50 2.98
CA MET A 59 8.92 13.58 3.93
C MET A 59 8.86 14.14 5.35
N GLN A 60 9.65 15.15 5.68
CA GLN A 60 9.54 15.80 6.99
C GLN A 60 8.21 16.55 7.09
N LYS A 61 7.86 17.34 6.06
CA LYS A 61 6.55 18.02 5.99
C LYS A 61 5.38 17.06 5.99
N VAL A 62 5.52 15.91 5.33
CA VAL A 62 4.51 14.83 5.36
C VAL A 62 4.31 14.32 6.79
N LYS A 63 5.40 14.03 7.51
CA LYS A 63 5.35 13.55 8.90
C LYS A 63 4.77 14.58 9.85
N GLU A 64 5.13 15.85 9.70
CA GLU A 64 4.57 16.96 10.48
C GLU A 64 3.05 17.08 10.27
N LEU A 65 2.60 16.96 9.01
CA LEU A 65 1.18 17.00 8.67
C LEU A 65 0.40 15.81 9.22
N ILE A 66 1.00 14.61 9.25
CA ILE A 66 0.42 13.42 9.87
C ILE A 66 0.36 13.58 11.40
N ALA A 67 1.43 14.07 12.02
CA ALA A 67 1.51 14.26 13.47
C ALA A 67 0.53 15.33 13.99
N ALA A 68 0.19 16.32 13.16
CA ALA A 68 -0.78 17.37 13.49
C ALA A 68 -2.25 16.95 13.31
N ALA A 69 -2.52 15.75 12.79
CA ALA A 69 -3.87 15.29 12.54
C ALA A 69 -4.61 14.89 13.84
N PRO A 70 -5.94 15.05 13.90
CA PRO A 70 -6.74 14.52 15.01
C PRO A 70 -6.66 13.00 15.10
N THR A 71 -6.81 12.47 16.31
CA THR A 71 -6.98 11.03 16.56
C THR A 71 -8.37 10.58 16.11
N GLY A 72 -8.49 9.33 15.69
CA GLY A 72 -9.74 8.63 15.38
C GLY A 72 -9.90 7.35 16.19
N LYS A 73 -9.19 7.24 17.33
CA LYS A 73 -9.14 6.01 18.15
C LYS A 73 -10.34 5.81 19.07
N THR A 74 -11.09 6.87 19.38
CA THR A 74 -12.30 6.77 20.20
C THR A 74 -13.53 7.08 19.36
N ALA A 75 -14.69 6.56 19.75
CA ALA A 75 -15.94 6.80 19.02
C ALA A 75 -16.30 8.29 18.92
N GLY A 76 -15.92 9.10 19.92
CA GLY A 76 -16.14 10.55 19.93
C GLY A 76 -15.26 11.31 18.94
N ASP A 77 -14.08 10.76 18.59
CA ASP A 77 -13.12 11.45 17.73
C ASP A 77 -13.26 11.06 16.24
N ILE A 78 -13.96 9.96 15.93
CA ILE A 78 -14.15 9.50 14.54
C ILE A 78 -14.75 10.59 13.64
N PRO A 79 -15.80 11.34 14.03
CA PRO A 79 -16.38 12.37 13.16
C PRO A 79 -15.38 13.48 12.80
N SER A 80 -14.63 14.00 13.77
CA SER A 80 -13.65 15.06 13.53
C SER A 80 -12.46 14.55 12.71
N PHE A 81 -12.04 13.30 12.94
CA PHE A 81 -11.06 12.61 12.11
C PHE A 81 -11.52 12.50 10.65
N LEU A 82 -12.73 11.99 10.41
CA LEU A 82 -13.29 11.83 9.06
C LEU A 82 -13.48 13.18 8.36
N GLN A 83 -13.85 14.23 9.10
CA GLN A 83 -13.93 15.59 8.58
C GLN A 83 -12.55 16.11 8.17
N TYR A 84 -11.52 15.87 8.98
CA TYR A 84 -10.15 16.29 8.67
C TYR A 84 -9.60 15.60 7.41
N VAL A 85 -9.72 14.28 7.31
CA VAL A 85 -9.22 13.51 6.16
C VAL A 85 -9.97 13.83 4.86
N SER A 86 -11.21 14.31 4.96
CA SER A 86 -12.02 14.75 3.83
C SER A 86 -11.92 16.26 3.55
N SER A 87 -11.09 16.98 4.32
CA SER A 87 -11.00 18.43 4.22
C SER A 87 -10.18 18.87 3.01
N SER A 88 -10.65 19.92 2.35
CA SER A 88 -9.90 20.61 1.29
C SER A 88 -8.57 21.17 1.80
N THR A 89 -8.48 21.51 3.09
CA THR A 89 -7.25 21.95 3.75
C THR A 89 -6.16 20.88 3.70
N LEU A 90 -6.50 19.62 4.00
CA LEU A 90 -5.54 18.52 3.92
C LEU A 90 -5.08 18.31 2.48
N GLU A 91 -6.03 18.32 1.53
CA GLU A 91 -5.75 18.17 0.11
C GLU A 91 -4.81 19.27 -0.39
N GLN A 92 -5.10 20.54 -0.10
CA GLN A 92 -4.26 21.68 -0.51
C GLN A 92 -2.83 21.59 0.06
N ARG A 93 -2.70 21.18 1.33
CA ARG A 93 -1.39 20.97 1.96
C ARG A 93 -0.62 19.83 1.30
N ALA A 94 -1.29 18.71 1.02
CA ALA A 94 -0.68 17.59 0.30
C ALA A 94 -0.25 17.99 -1.12
N HIS A 95 -1.05 18.80 -1.83
CA HIS A 95 -0.72 19.35 -3.14
C HIS A 95 0.49 20.29 -3.10
N THR A 96 0.58 21.14 -2.08
CA THR A 96 1.74 22.01 -1.84
C THR A 96 3.00 21.19 -1.65
N ILE A 97 2.92 20.12 -0.84
CA ILE A 97 4.05 19.20 -0.60
C ILE A 97 4.43 18.45 -1.89
N GLY A 98 3.45 18.03 -2.68
CA GLY A 98 3.65 17.29 -3.94
C GLY A 98 4.23 18.13 -5.08
N LYS A 99 4.26 19.47 -4.97
CA LYS A 99 4.80 20.43 -5.97
C LYS A 99 4.09 20.46 -7.33
N ASN A 100 3.28 19.46 -7.67
CA ASN A 100 2.44 19.42 -8.87
C ASN A 100 1.14 18.65 -8.61
N PRO A 101 0.10 18.81 -9.45
CA PRO A 101 -1.22 18.21 -9.21
C PRO A 101 -1.21 16.68 -9.12
N HIS A 102 -0.38 15.99 -9.90
CA HIS A 102 -0.35 14.52 -9.91
C HIS A 102 0.32 13.98 -8.65
N MET A 103 1.48 14.51 -8.31
CA MET A 103 2.22 14.12 -7.11
C MET A 103 1.46 14.54 -5.84
N GLY A 104 0.77 15.68 -5.86
CA GLY A 104 -0.13 16.12 -4.79
C GLY A 104 -1.18 15.07 -4.43
N LYS A 105 -1.82 14.46 -5.43
CA LYS A 105 -2.79 13.38 -5.24
C LYS A 105 -2.15 12.13 -4.63
N ILE A 106 -0.94 11.77 -5.06
CA ILE A 106 -0.22 10.60 -4.50
C ILE A 106 0.15 10.85 -3.03
N VAL A 107 0.68 12.05 -2.72
CA VAL A 107 0.99 12.46 -1.35
C VAL A 107 -0.27 12.47 -0.49
N HIS A 108 -1.37 13.01 -1.01
CA HIS A 108 -2.66 13.03 -0.31
C HIS A 108 -3.12 11.60 0.03
N ALA A 109 -3.14 10.70 -0.96
CA ALA A 109 -3.51 9.30 -0.75
C ALA A 109 -2.60 8.60 0.27
N TYR A 110 -1.29 8.86 0.22
CA TYR A 110 -0.33 8.32 1.19
C TYR A 110 -0.61 8.81 2.62
N ILE A 111 -0.88 10.10 2.80
CA ILE A 111 -1.19 10.69 4.11
C ILE A 111 -2.48 10.11 4.67
N VAL A 112 -3.57 10.14 3.89
CA VAL A 112 -4.87 9.59 4.30
C VAL A 112 -4.72 8.13 4.71
N ARG A 113 -4.08 7.31 3.88
CA ARG A 113 -3.82 5.90 4.21
C ARG A 113 -3.05 5.74 5.53
N THR A 114 -2.01 6.54 5.74
CA THR A 114 -1.19 6.47 6.96
C THR A 114 -1.99 6.87 8.20
N LEU A 115 -2.81 7.91 8.09
CA LEU A 115 -3.70 8.37 9.15
C LEU A 115 -4.73 7.31 9.52
N PHE A 116 -5.36 6.69 8.52
CA PHE A 116 -6.31 5.59 8.72
C PHE A 116 -5.64 4.43 9.48
N LYS A 117 -4.44 4.02 9.04
CA LYS A 117 -3.65 2.97 9.70
C LYS A 117 -3.28 3.31 11.15
N GLN A 118 -2.81 4.52 11.43
CA GLN A 118 -2.44 4.96 12.78
C GLN A 118 -3.62 4.98 13.76
N ASN A 119 -4.84 5.11 13.23
CA ASN A 119 -6.08 5.13 14.00
C ASN A 119 -6.81 3.77 14.00
N GLY A 120 -6.19 2.70 13.50
CA GLY A 120 -6.77 1.35 13.48
C GLY A 120 -7.91 1.18 12.45
N LEU A 121 -8.13 2.17 11.59
CA LEU A 121 -9.12 2.14 10.52
C LEU A 121 -8.42 1.59 9.27
N MET A 122 -8.32 0.27 9.16
CA MET A 122 -7.62 -0.34 8.02
C MET A 122 -8.47 -0.30 6.75
N GLY A 123 -8.06 0.52 5.77
CA GLY A 123 -8.61 0.55 4.42
C GLY A 123 -7.79 -0.22 3.39
N ASP A 124 -6.80 -0.99 3.84
CA ASP A 124 -5.91 -1.81 3.01
C ASP A 124 -5.72 -3.21 3.61
N TYR A 125 -4.92 -4.03 2.93
CA TYR A 125 -4.67 -5.41 3.36
C TYR A 125 -3.42 -5.57 4.24
N SER A 126 -2.82 -4.48 4.74
CA SER A 126 -1.54 -4.54 5.44
C SER A 126 -1.58 -5.24 6.80
N GLY A 127 -2.77 -5.53 7.33
CA GLY A 127 -3.02 -6.27 8.56
C GLY A 127 -3.59 -7.67 8.35
N VAL A 128 -3.78 -8.08 7.09
CA VAL A 128 -4.28 -9.42 6.76
C VAL A 128 -3.13 -10.42 6.91
N GLU A 129 -3.29 -11.37 7.81
CA GLU A 129 -2.42 -12.55 7.81
C GLU A 129 -2.70 -13.37 6.56
N ILE A 130 -1.66 -13.63 5.77
CA ILE A 130 -1.75 -14.48 4.58
C ILE A 130 -0.98 -15.77 4.85
N PRO A 131 -1.67 -16.87 5.23
CA PRO A 131 -1.03 -18.14 5.53
C PRO A 131 -0.17 -18.67 4.37
N GLY A 132 -0.62 -18.52 3.12
CA GLY A 132 0.11 -18.93 1.93
C GLY A 132 1.44 -18.19 1.71
N LEU A 133 1.60 -16.98 2.28
CA LEU A 133 2.78 -16.13 2.11
C LEU A 133 3.97 -16.65 2.94
N LYS A 134 3.72 -17.22 4.12
CA LYS A 134 4.73 -17.91 4.94
C LYS A 134 5.33 -19.12 4.20
N ARG A 135 4.52 -19.86 3.42
CA ARG A 135 4.99 -20.96 2.56
C ARG A 135 5.85 -20.47 1.39
N LEU A 136 5.49 -19.35 0.77
CA LEU A 136 6.26 -18.75 -0.33
C LEU A 136 7.60 -18.15 0.14
N MET A 137 7.67 -17.59 1.35
CA MET A 137 8.91 -17.04 1.92
C MET A 137 9.91 -18.10 2.43
N LYS A 138 9.43 -19.29 2.83
CA LYS A 138 10.32 -20.38 3.29
C LYS A 138 11.20 -20.97 2.18
N LYS A 139 10.86 -20.80 0.90
CA LYS A 139 11.66 -21.30 -0.23
C LYS A 139 12.95 -20.52 -0.52
N LYS A 140 13.29 -19.50 0.28
CA LYS A 140 14.52 -18.71 0.11
C LYS A 140 15.67 -19.06 1.09
N LYS A 141 15.53 -20.11 1.89
CA LYS A 141 16.64 -20.68 2.68
C LYS A 141 17.04 -22.03 2.06
N GLY A 142 17.96 -21.99 1.11
CA GLY A 142 18.51 -23.18 0.46
C GLY A 142 18.74 -22.96 -1.03
N ILE A 143 19.81 -22.23 -1.34
CA ILE A 143 20.86 -22.47 -2.35
C ILE A 143 21.94 -21.43 -2.03
#